data_AF-A0A9E0PFW2-F1
#
_entry.id   AF-A0A9E0PFW2-F1
#
_cell.length_a   1.000
_cell.length_b   1.000
_cell.length_c   1.000
_cell.angle_alpha   90.00
_cell.angle_beta   90.00
_cell.angle_gamma   90.00
#
_symmetry.space_group_name_H-M   'P 1'
#
loop_
_entity.id
_entity.type
_entity.pdbx_description
1 polymer ?
#
loop_
_entity_poly.entity_id
_entity_poly.type
_entity_poly.pdbx_seq_one_letter_code
_entity_poly.pdbx_strand_id
1 'polypeptide(L)'
;RKGLVLVSAAGVTANMLIAFFALLLWRLFSPEPGGMMYSVLYTLATINILLAAFNLIPIPPLDGSKILMGFTPESVNRVLCQIEPFGFFIVLGLLLLGALNPVIAAFQYGIISFISLFLPG
;
A
#
# COMPACT_ATOMS: atom_id res chain seq x y z
N ARG A 1 22.87 1.04 -2.20
CA ARG A 1 21.65 0.32 -2.64
C ARG A 1 20.84 -0.21 -1.46
N LYS A 2 21.41 -1.02 -0.54
CA LYS A 2 20.69 -1.58 0.64
C LYS A 2 19.98 -0.54 1.53
N GLY A 3 20.60 0.61 1.81
CA GLY A 3 19.97 1.67 2.63
C GLY A 3 18.69 2.25 2.01
N LEU A 4 18.69 2.51 0.69
CA LEU A 4 17.50 2.99 -0.03
C LEU A 4 16.36 1.95 0.00
N VAL A 5 16.68 0.68 -0.22
CA VAL A 5 15.70 -0.42 -0.15
C VAL A 5 15.08 -0.51 1.24
N LEU A 6 15.88 -0.41 2.30
CA LEU A 6 15.39 -0.47 3.69
C LEU A 6 14.48 0.72 4.03
N VAL A 7 14.85 1.94 3.60
CA VAL A 7 14.03 3.14 3.82
C VAL A 7 12.69 3.04 3.07
N SER A 8 12.73 2.61 1.82
CA SER A 8 11.52 2.39 1.00
C SER A 8 10.62 1.29 1.58
N ALA A 9 11.20 0.19 2.06
CA ALA A 9 10.46 -0.87 2.73
C ALA A 9 9.84 -0.41 4.06
N ALA A 10 10.52 0.46 4.81
CA ALA A 10 10.01 1.00 6.06
C ALA A 10 8.73 1.83 5.86
N GLY A 11 8.66 2.64 4.80
CA GLY A 11 7.48 3.41 4.45
C GLY A 11 6.25 2.53 4.14
N VAL A 12 6.44 1.50 3.30
CA VAL A 12 5.39 0.52 3.00
C VAL A 12 4.95 -0.22 4.27
N THR A 13 5.90 -0.64 5.09
CA THR A 13 5.63 -1.38 6.33
C THR A 13 4.84 -0.53 7.33
N ALA A 14 5.19 0.75 7.49
CA ALA A 14 4.48 1.66 8.39
C ALA A 14 3.00 1.82 7.98
N ASN A 15 2.73 2.04 6.69
CA ASN A 15 1.36 2.13 6.18
C ASN A 15 0.59 0.82 6.39
N MET A 16 1.21 -0.33 6.12
CA MET A 16 0.58 -1.63 6.38
C MET A 16 0.25 -1.86 7.86
N LEU A 17 1.12 -1.43 8.77
CA LEU A 17 0.87 -1.50 10.22
C LEU A 17 -0.29 -0.60 10.64
N ILE A 18 -0.35 0.64 10.17
CA ILE A 18 -1.46 1.55 10.48
C ILE A 18 -2.78 0.98 9.96
N ALA A 19 -2.79 0.45 8.74
CA ALA A 19 -3.96 -0.21 8.18
C ALA A 19 -4.41 -1.42 9.00
N PHE A 20 -3.45 -2.26 9.41
CA PHE A 20 -3.70 -3.41 10.26
C PHE A 20 -4.35 -3.00 11.59
N PHE A 21 -3.77 -2.04 12.31
CA PHE A 21 -4.34 -1.59 13.58
C PHE A 21 -5.71 -0.93 13.40
N ALA A 22 -5.91 -0.12 12.35
CA ALA A 22 -7.21 0.47 12.07
C ALA A 22 -8.30 -0.60 11.87
N LEU A 23 -8.02 -1.64 11.09
CA LEU A 23 -8.95 -2.76 10.86
C LEU A 23 -9.12 -3.64 12.11
N LEU A 24 -8.06 -3.82 12.91
CA LEU A 24 -8.14 -4.52 14.19
C LEU A 24 -9.07 -3.80 15.15
N LEU A 25 -8.93 -2.48 15.30
CA LEU A 25 -9.82 -1.68 16.15
C LEU A 25 -11.25 -1.68 15.59
N TRP A 26 -11.41 -1.60 14.27
CA TRP A 26 -12.72 -1.68 13.62
C TRP A 26 -13.40 -3.01 13.96
N ARG A 27 -12.65 -4.12 13.95
CA ARG A 27 -13.16 -5.45 14.32
C ARG A 27 -13.48 -5.57 15.81
N LEU A 28 -12.60 -5.09 16.68
CA LEU A 28 -12.76 -5.20 18.14
C LEU A 28 -13.94 -4.40 18.68
N PHE A 29 -14.14 -3.17 18.16
CA PHE A 29 -15.20 -2.29 18.63
C PHE A 29 -16.50 -2.42 17.84
N SER A 30 -16.46 -3.04 16.65
CA SER A 30 -17.63 -3.20 15.76
C SER A 30 -18.48 -1.93 15.68
N PRO A 31 -17.88 -0.78 15.28
CA PRO A 31 -18.54 0.51 15.33
C PRO A 31 -19.78 0.53 14.42
N GLU A 32 -20.82 1.23 14.86
CA GLU A 32 -22.07 1.32 14.08
C GLU A 32 -21.82 1.88 12.67
N PRO A 33 -22.41 1.28 11.62
CA PRO A 33 -22.32 1.79 10.27
C PRO A 33 -22.78 3.25 10.19
N GLY A 34 -21.98 4.11 9.57
CA GLY A 34 -22.26 5.55 9.46
C GLY A 34 -21.85 6.39 10.68
N GLY A 35 -21.41 5.75 11.78
CA GLY A 35 -20.82 6.46 12.91
C GLY A 35 -19.47 7.11 12.57
N MET A 36 -19.08 8.11 13.37
CA MET A 36 -17.76 8.78 13.21
C MET A 36 -16.62 7.77 13.35
N MET A 37 -16.67 6.90 14.35
CA MET A 37 -15.63 5.88 14.58
C MET A 37 -15.50 4.91 13.40
N TYR A 38 -16.64 4.46 12.84
CA TYR A 38 -16.66 3.62 11.64
C TYR A 38 -15.95 4.33 10.48
N SER A 39 -16.35 5.56 10.19
CA SER A 39 -15.85 6.33 9.05
C SER A 39 -14.36 6.63 9.17
N VAL A 40 -13.90 6.99 10.37
CA VAL A 40 -12.49 7.28 10.65
C VAL A 40 -11.64 6.02 10.48
N LEU A 41 -12.01 4.91 11.13
CA LEU A 41 -11.21 3.67 11.06
C LEU A 41 -11.19 3.08 9.65
N TYR A 42 -12.34 3.08 8.96
CA TYR A 42 -12.44 2.59 7.60
C TYR A 42 -11.62 3.45 6.63
N THR A 43 -11.72 4.78 6.73
CA THR A 43 -10.94 5.71 5.89
C THR A 43 -9.45 5.60 6.19
N LEU A 44 -9.07 5.52 7.47
CA LEU A 44 -7.68 5.37 7.89
C LEU A 44 -7.07 4.09 7.33
N ALA A 45 -7.77 2.97 7.44
CA ALA A 45 -7.35 1.70 6.84
C ALA A 45 -7.22 1.82 5.32
N THR A 46 -8.25 2.34 4.65
CA THR A 46 -8.29 2.44 3.19
C THR A 46 -7.16 3.32 2.64
N ILE A 47 -6.92 4.50 3.22
CA ILE A 47 -5.84 5.41 2.79
C ILE A 47 -4.48 4.76 2.99
N ASN A 48 -4.24 4.12 4.13
CA ASN A 48 -2.94 3.49 4.39
C ASN A 48 -2.70 2.27 3.49
N ILE A 49 -3.73 1.45 3.21
CA ILE A 49 -3.63 0.37 2.23
C ILE A 49 -3.36 0.94 0.83
N LEU A 50 -4.07 1.99 0.43
CA LEU A 50 -3.84 2.67 -0.85
C LEU A 50 -2.39 3.15 -0.94
N LEU A 51 -1.87 3.84 0.08
CA LEU A 51 -0.50 4.33 0.12
C LEU A 51 0.53 3.19 0.08
N ALA A 52 0.29 2.09 0.81
CA ALA A 52 1.16 0.91 0.79
C ALA A 52 1.17 0.23 -0.58
N ALA A 53 -0.01 -0.04 -1.14
CA ALA A 53 -0.18 -0.65 -2.46
C ALA A 53 0.46 0.21 -3.55
N PHE A 54 0.22 1.51 -3.49
CA PHE A 54 0.79 2.49 -4.39
C PHE A 54 2.33 2.50 -4.32
N ASN A 55 2.89 2.56 -3.11
CA ASN A 55 4.34 2.51 -2.92
C ASN A 55 4.99 1.16 -3.24
N LEU A 56 4.22 0.08 -3.45
CA LEU A 56 4.73 -1.22 -3.91
C LEU A 56 4.82 -1.32 -5.43
N ILE A 57 4.20 -0.41 -6.18
CA ILE A 57 4.24 -0.43 -7.64
C ILE A 57 5.68 -0.18 -8.10
N PRO A 58 6.26 -1.05 -8.97
CA PRO A 58 7.65 -0.93 -9.41
C PRO A 58 7.84 0.13 -10.50
N ILE A 59 7.32 1.34 -10.29
CA ILE A 59 7.38 2.47 -11.24
C ILE A 59 8.00 3.66 -10.52
N PRO A 60 9.14 4.22 -10.98
CA PRO A 60 9.70 5.43 -10.36
C PRO A 60 8.68 6.58 -10.47
N PRO A 61 8.62 7.51 -9.50
CA PRO A 61 9.51 7.70 -8.35
C PRO A 61 9.16 6.86 -7.09
N LEU A 62 8.25 5.88 -7.23
CA LEU A 62 7.71 5.12 -6.10
C LEU A 62 8.75 4.25 -5.41
N ASP A 63 8.47 3.89 -4.17
CA ASP A 63 9.38 3.09 -3.36
C ASP A 63 9.58 1.66 -3.91
N GLY A 64 8.58 1.10 -4.58
CA GLY A 64 8.62 -0.22 -5.21
C GLY A 64 9.69 -0.31 -6.30
N SER A 65 9.92 0.76 -7.06
CA SER A 65 11.00 0.76 -8.06
C SER A 65 12.38 0.77 -7.41
N LYS A 66 12.55 1.47 -6.28
CA LYS A 66 13.81 1.51 -5.52
C LYS A 66 14.11 0.16 -4.88
N ILE A 67 13.07 -0.52 -4.37
CA ILE A 67 13.15 -1.90 -3.88
C ILE A 67 13.58 -2.81 -5.04
N LEU A 68 12.90 -2.74 -6.20
CA LEU A 68 13.20 -3.56 -7.37
C LEU A 68 14.63 -3.34 -7.90
N MET A 69 15.11 -2.09 -7.95
CA MET A 69 16.48 -1.76 -8.37
C MET A 69 17.56 -2.36 -7.44
N GLY A 70 17.19 -2.68 -6.20
CA GLY A 70 18.06 -3.36 -5.25
C GLY A 70 18.33 -4.83 -5.59
N PHE A 71 17.43 -5.47 -6.33
CA PHE A 71 17.47 -6.90 -6.65
C PHE A 71 17.67 -7.20 -8.15
N THR A 72 17.62 -6.19 -9.03
CA THR A 72 17.69 -6.38 -10.47
C THR A 72 19.04 -5.97 -11.09
N PRO A 73 19.41 -6.54 -12.25
CA PRO A 73 20.62 -6.18 -12.97
C PRO A 73 20.62 -4.73 -13.46
N GLU A 74 21.80 -4.18 -13.78
CA GLU A 74 21.94 -2.78 -14.22
C GLU A 74 21.18 -2.45 -15.51
N SER A 75 20.93 -3.44 -16.37
CA SER A 75 20.10 -3.29 -17.56
C SER A 75 18.66 -2.89 -17.22
N VAL A 76 18.06 -3.50 -16.20
CA VAL A 76 16.71 -3.18 -15.72
C VAL A 76 16.70 -1.80 -15.05
N ASN A 77 17.73 -1.48 -14.27
CA ASN A 77 17.86 -0.18 -13.63
C ASN A 77 17.90 0.95 -14.67
N ARG A 78 18.59 0.75 -15.80
CA ARG A 78 18.64 1.71 -16.90
C ARG A 78 17.25 1.96 -17.50
N VAL A 79 16.46 0.90 -17.70
CA VAL A 79 15.09 1.02 -18.19
C VAL A 79 14.21 1.77 -17.20
N LEU A 80 14.32 1.46 -15.90
CA LEU A 80 13.57 2.17 -14.86
C LEU A 80 13.91 3.67 -14.84
N CYS A 81 15.19 4.05 -14.94
CA CYS A 81 15.59 5.45 -15.05
C CYS A 81 15.05 6.15 -16.31
N GLN A 82 14.85 5.43 -17.43
CA GLN A 82 14.23 6.00 -18.63
C GLN A 82 12.73 6.28 -18.45
N ILE A 83 12.06 5.51 -17.58
CA ILE A 83 10.62 5.67 -17.31
C ILE A 83 10.37 6.76 -16.24
N GLU A 84 11.35 7.05 -15.39
CA GLU A 84 11.24 8.00 -14.27
C GLU A 84 10.62 9.37 -14.62
N PRO A 85 10.96 10.03 -15.75
CA PRO A 85 10.34 11.30 -16.13
C PRO A 85 8.83 11.21 -16.38
N PHE A 86 8.34 10.03 -16.80
CA PHE A 86 6.92 9.77 -17.07
C PHE A 86 6.20 9.20 -15.84
N GLY A 87 6.94 8.85 -14.79
CA GLY A 87 6.46 8.19 -13.58
C GLY A 87 5.24 8.84 -12.95
N PHE A 88 5.28 10.17 -12.80
CA PHE A 88 4.18 10.95 -12.26
C PHE A 88 2.88 10.80 -13.07
N PHE A 89 2.96 10.83 -14.40
CA PHE A 89 1.79 10.70 -15.27
C PHE A 89 1.23 9.27 -15.26
N ILE A 90 2.10 8.27 -15.20
CA ILE A 90 1.70 6.86 -15.10
C ILE A 90 0.93 6.63 -13.81
N VAL A 91 1.49 7.13 -12.69
CA VAL A 91 0.86 7.15 -11.38
C VAL A 91 -0.53 7.79 -11.41
N LEU A 92 -0.64 8.97 -12.00
CA LEU A 92 -1.89 9.71 -12.07
C LEU A 92 -2.93 8.94 -12.89
N GLY A 93 -2.52 8.34 -14.02
CA GLY A 93 -3.36 7.48 -14.82
C GLY A 93 -3.88 6.27 -14.05
N LEU A 94 -3.02 5.57 -13.31
CA LEU A 94 -3.41 4.42 -12.48
C LEU A 94 -4.45 4.78 -11.42
N LEU A 95 -4.31 5.97 -10.81
CA LEU A 95 -5.24 6.47 -9.80
C LEU A 95 -6.59 6.84 -10.42
N LEU A 96 -6.59 7.59 -11.53
CA LEU A 96 -7.82 8.02 -12.21
C LEU A 96 -8.60 6.85 -12.83
N LEU A 97 -7.91 5.82 -13.31
CA LEU A 97 -8.52 4.62 -13.87
C LEU A 97 -9.03 3.64 -12.79
N GLY A 98 -8.75 3.89 -11.50
CA GLY A 98 -9.10 2.96 -10.43
C GLY A 98 -8.36 1.62 -10.52
N ALA A 99 -7.22 1.57 -11.22
CA ALA A 99 -6.45 0.34 -11.43
C ALA A 99 -5.94 -0.27 -10.12
N LEU A 100 -5.88 0.53 -9.05
CA LEU A 100 -5.44 0.11 -7.72
C LEU A 100 -6.57 -0.48 -6.87
N ASN A 101 -7.85 -0.28 -7.23
CA ASN A 101 -8.99 -0.81 -6.48
C ASN A 101 -8.91 -2.32 -6.20
N PRO A 102 -8.60 -3.20 -7.18
CA PRO A 102 -8.47 -4.63 -6.90
C PRO A 102 -7.29 -4.94 -5.97
N VAL A 103 -6.19 -4.18 -6.07
CA VAL A 103 -5.02 -4.35 -5.19
C VAL A 103 -5.38 -3.95 -3.75
N ILE A 104 -6.07 -2.84 -3.56
CA ILE A 104 -6.55 -2.37 -2.25
C ILE A 104 -7.48 -3.40 -1.64
N ALA A 105 -8.44 -3.91 -2.42
CA ALA A 105 -9.38 -4.93 -1.96
C ALA A 105 -8.66 -6.22 -1.55
N ALA A 106 -7.63 -6.65 -2.29
CA ALA A 106 -6.84 -7.82 -1.96
C ALA A 106 -6.09 -7.65 -0.62
N PHE A 107 -5.44 -6.51 -0.39
CA PHE A 107 -4.77 -6.21 0.87
C PHE A 107 -5.76 -6.13 2.04
N GLN A 108 -6.88 -5.45 1.85
CA GLN A 108 -7.92 -5.32 2.88
C GLN A 108 -8.49 -6.68 3.25
N TYR A 109 -8.83 -7.51 2.25
CA TYR A 109 -9.31 -8.88 2.46
C TYR A 109 -8.26 -9.74 3.19
N GLY A 110 -6.99 -9.64 2.79
CA GLY A 110 -5.90 -10.37 3.44
C GLY A 110 -5.73 -10.00 4.92
N ILE A 111 -5.76 -8.69 5.23
CA ILE A 111 -5.66 -8.21 6.61
C ILE A 111 -6.87 -8.68 7.43
N ILE A 112 -8.09 -8.51 6.91
CA ILE A 112 -9.31 -8.93 7.63
C ILE A 112 -9.33 -10.44 7.86
N SER A 113 -8.95 -11.23 6.84
CA SER A 113 -8.89 -12.71 6.94
C SER A 113 -7.85 -13.16 7.96
N PHE A 114 -6.71 -12.46 8.04
CA PHE A 114 -5.71 -12.72 9.06
C PHE A 114 -6.23 -12.38 10.46
N ILE A 115 -6.90 -11.23 10.63
CA ILE A 115 -7.49 -10.85 11.92
C ILE A 115 -8.58 -11.84 12.34
N SER A 116 -9.44 -12.29 11.42
CA SER A 116 -10.54 -13.22 11.71
C SER A 116 -10.07 -14.61 12.13
N LEU A 117 -8.84 -15.01 11.78
CA LEU A 117 -8.22 -16.24 12.29
C LEU A 117 -8.05 -16.21 13.82
N PHE A 118 -7.74 -15.04 14.38
CA PHE A 118 -7.51 -14.86 15.82
C PHE A 118 -8.74 -14.34 16.57
N LEU A 119 -9.60 -13.59 15.89
CA LEU A 119 -10.84 -13.02 16.43
C LEU A 119 -12.04 -13.49 15.59
N PRO A 120 -12.42 -14.78 15.72
CA PRO A 120 -13.64 -15.30 15.13
C PRO A 120 -14.84 -14.60 15.78
N GLY A 121 -15.66 -13.94 14.97
CA GLY A 121 -16.76 -13.07 15.40
C GLY A 121 -17.72 -12.76 14.27
#